data_AF-A0A0G0ZJU2-F1
#
_entry.id   AF-A0A0G0ZJU2-F1
#
_cell.length_a   1.000
_cell.length_b   1.000
_cell.length_c   1.000
_cell.angle_alpha   90.00
_cell.angle_beta   90.00
_cell.angle_gamma   90.00
#
_symmetry.space_group_name_H-M   'P 1'
#
loop_
_entity.id
_entity.type
_entity.pdbx_description
1 polymer ?
#
loop_
_entity_poly.entity_id
_entity_poly.type
_entity_poly.pdbx_seq_one_letter_code
_entity_poly.pdbx_strand_id
1 'polypeptide(L)'
;MGIVEAVVVIFAGFYFNISRDDWIIVIILIGVVLYAELCNSAIEAIVDSFTNREHPGAKLAKDFSAGSVVILIIAAAIIGMIIFLPYI
;
A
#
# COMPACT_ATOMS: atom_id res chain seq x y z
N MET A 1 0.33 4.63 0.17
CA MET A 1 0.37 4.71 -1.31
C MET A 1 -1.07 4.88 -1.71
N GLY A 2 -1.40 6.11 -2.07
CA GLY A 2 -2.76 6.51 -2.38
C GLY A 2 -3.19 6.17 -3.79
N ILE A 3 -4.38 6.65 -4.11
CA ILE A 3 -5.00 6.55 -5.44
C ILE A 3 -4.11 7.20 -6.51
N VAL A 4 -3.38 8.25 -6.16
CA VAL A 4 -2.51 8.99 -7.10
C VAL A 4 -1.38 8.09 -7.58
N GLU A 5 -0.67 7.42 -6.68
CA GLU A 5 0.44 6.53 -7.02
C GLU A 5 -0.06 5.31 -7.81
N ALA A 6 -1.22 4.76 -7.46
CA ALA A 6 -1.84 3.69 -8.22
C ALA A 6 -2.12 4.10 -9.67
N VAL A 7 -2.66 5.31 -9.87
CA VAL A 7 -2.92 5.86 -11.22
C VAL A 7 -1.62 6.04 -11.99
N VAL A 8 -0.56 6.56 -11.36
CA VAL A 8 0.77 6.70 -11.99
C VAL A 8 1.32 5.35 -12.45
N VAL A 9 1.25 4.32 -11.60
CA VAL A 9 1.72 2.96 -11.93
C VAL A 9 0.93 2.35 -13.09
N ILE A 10 -0.39 2.57 -13.12
CA ILE A 10 -1.24 2.11 -14.23
C ILE A 10 -0.83 2.78 -15.55
N PHE A 11 -0.64 4.11 -15.56
CA PHE A 11 -0.19 4.82 -16.76
C PHE A 11 1.20 4.37 -17.20
N ALA A 12 2.13 4.14 -16.26
CA ALA A 12 3.44 3.57 -16.56
C ALA A 12 3.31 2.18 -17.20
N GLY A 13 2.43 1.32 -16.67
CA GLY A 13 2.16 -0.02 -17.24
C GLY A 13 1.74 0.03 -18.71
N PHE A 14 0.85 0.97 -19.06
CA PHE A 14 0.44 1.17 -20.45
C PHE A 14 1.55 1.76 -21.31
N TYR A 15 2.31 2.74 -20.79
CA TYR A 15 3.40 3.40 -21.51
C TYR A 15 4.52 2.42 -21.88
N PHE A 16 4.92 1.57 -20.94
CA PHE A 16 5.99 0.58 -21.12
C PHE A 16 5.52 -0.72 -21.79
N ASN A 17 4.22 -0.86 -22.09
CA ASN A 17 3.62 -2.04 -22.70
C ASN A 17 3.99 -3.35 -21.98
N ILE A 18 3.85 -3.35 -20.64
CA ILE A 18 4.23 -4.50 -19.82
C ILE A 18 3.42 -5.75 -20.16
N SER A 19 4.01 -6.92 -19.93
CA SER A 19 3.39 -8.22 -20.21
C SER A 19 2.10 -8.45 -19.40
N ARG A 20 1.29 -9.42 -19.84
CA ARG A 20 0.06 -9.80 -19.11
C ARG A 20 0.37 -10.27 -17.68
N ASP A 21 1.46 -11.00 -17.49
CA ASP A 21 1.84 -11.54 -16.18
C ASP A 21 2.27 -10.40 -15.24
N ASP A 22 3.01 -9.42 -15.77
CA ASP A 22 3.38 -8.22 -15.02
C ASP A 22 2.15 -7.39 -14.62
N TRP A 23 1.16 -7.26 -15.51
CA TRP A 23 -0.11 -6.60 -15.19
C TRP A 23 -0.86 -7.27 -14.05
N ILE A 24 -0.89 -8.60 -14.00
CA ILE A 24 -1.52 -9.35 -12.91
C ILE A 24 -0.85 -8.98 -11.58
N ILE A 25 0.49 -8.95 -11.55
CA ILE A 25 1.25 -8.60 -10.35
C ILE A 25 1.00 -7.14 -9.94
N VAL A 26 1.01 -6.20 -10.90
CA VAL A 26 0.74 -4.78 -10.66
C VAL A 26 -0.64 -4.58 -10.04
N ILE A 27 -1.68 -5.21 -10.60
CA ILE A 27 -3.05 -5.09 -10.11
C ILE A 27 -3.17 -5.64 -8.68
N ILE A 28 -2.55 -6.80 -8.42
CA ILE A 28 -2.52 -7.40 -7.08
C ILE A 28 -1.84 -6.46 -6.08
N LEU A 29 -0.69 -5.88 -6.44
CA LEU A 29 0.05 -4.97 -5.55
C LEU A 29 -0.75 -3.72 -5.22
N ILE A 30 -1.38 -3.09 -6.22
CA ILE A 30 -2.26 -1.95 -5.99
C ILE A 30 -3.39 -2.33 -5.04
N GLY A 31 -4.04 -3.48 -5.26
CA GLY A 31 -5.14 -3.95 -4.42
C GLY A 31 -4.72 -4.19 -2.98
N VAL A 32 -3.59 -4.86 -2.75
CA VAL A 32 -3.10 -5.19 -1.40
C VAL A 32 -2.66 -3.93 -0.65
N VAL A 33 -2.01 -2.99 -1.33
CA VAL A 33 -1.59 -1.71 -0.72
C VAL A 33 -2.78 -0.86 -0.29
N LEU A 34 -3.79 -0.71 -1.16
CA LEU A 34 -5.02 0.00 -0.81
C LEU A 34 -5.79 -0.70 0.31
N TYR A 35 -5.83 -2.03 0.30
CA TYR A 35 -6.41 -2.82 1.39
C TYR A 35 -5.71 -2.54 2.73
N ALA A 36 -4.38 -2.54 2.77
CA ALA A 36 -3.64 -2.25 3.99
C ALA A 36 -3.90 -0.83 4.51
N GLU A 37 -4.01 0.16 3.62
CA GLU A 37 -4.30 1.56 3.99
C GLU A 37 -5.72 1.73 4.56
N LEU A 38 -6.70 1.01 3.99
CA LEU A 38 -8.06 0.92 4.53
C LEU A 38 -8.08 0.22 5.90
N CYS A 39 -7.35 -0.89 6.05
CA CYS A 39 -7.20 -1.55 7.34
C CYS A 39 -6.56 -0.64 8.38
N ASN A 40 -5.56 0.16 8.00
CA ASN A 40 -4.94 1.12 8.91
C ASN A 40 -5.95 2.16 9.41
N SER A 41 -6.71 2.74 8.49
CA SER A 41 -7.76 3.71 8.83
C SER A 41 -8.86 3.09 9.70
N ALA A 42 -9.22 1.82 9.45
CA ALA A 42 -10.19 1.10 10.25
C ALA A 42 -9.68 0.84 11.68
N ILE A 43 -8.42 0.46 11.84
CA ILE A 43 -7.79 0.28 13.16
C ILE A 43 -7.73 1.60 13.91
N GLU A 44 -7.32 2.70 13.26
CA GLU A 44 -7.33 4.03 13.85
C GLU A 44 -8.72 4.42 14.33
N ALA A 45 -9.75 4.26 13.49
CA ALA A 45 -11.13 4.57 13.82
C ALA A 45 -11.66 3.75 15.00
N ILE A 46 -11.35 2.45 15.05
CA ILE A 46 -11.71 1.58 16.17
C ILE A 46 -11.03 2.06 17.44
N VAL A 47 -9.72 2.28 17.41
CA VAL A 47 -8.94 2.71 18.58
C VAL A 47 -9.44 4.06 19.11
N ASP A 48 -9.73 5.01 18.24
CA ASP A 48 -10.24 6.33 18.60
C ASP A 48 -11.67 6.28 19.17
N SER A 49 -12.48 5.32 18.73
CA SER A 49 -13.83 5.12 19.27
C SER A 49 -13.86 4.64 20.72
N PHE A 50 -12.78 3.99 21.19
CA PHE A 50 -12.68 3.45 22.55
C PHE A 50 -11.74 4.23 23.47
N THR A 51 -11.00 5.21 22.96
CA THR A 51 -9.92 5.88 23.71
C THR A 51 -10.04 7.40 23.67
N ASN A 52 -10.45 8.02 24.79
CA ASN A 52 -10.61 9.48 24.91
C ASN A 52 -9.33 10.25 25.34
N ARG A 53 -8.25 9.54 25.69
CA ARG A 53 -6.95 10.10 26.14
C ARG A 53 -5.82 9.22 25.61
N GLU A 54 -4.59 9.72 25.51
CA GLU A 54 -3.46 8.88 25.08
C GLU A 54 -3.33 7.63 25.96
N HIS A 55 -3.56 6.45 25.36
CA HIS A 55 -3.40 5.15 26.01
C HIS A 55 -2.20 4.42 25.40
N PRO A 56 -1.25 3.92 26.21
CA PRO A 56 -0.03 3.29 25.68
C PRO A 56 -0.30 2.15 24.68
N GLY A 57 -1.31 1.32 24.96
CA GLY A 57 -1.71 0.24 24.05
C GLY A 57 -2.41 0.73 22.78
N ALA A 58 -3.14 1.85 22.84
CA ALA A 58 -3.78 2.45 21.67
C ALA A 58 -2.73 3.00 20.70
N LYS A 59 -1.72 3.69 21.26
CA LYS A 59 -0.56 4.16 20.50
C LYS A 59 0.17 3.00 19.83
N LEU A 60 0.46 1.95 20.59
CA LEU A 60 1.15 0.76 20.07
C LEU A 60 0.38 0.10 18.91
N ALA A 61 -0.95 -0.04 19.03
CA ALA A 61 -1.78 -0.60 17.96
C ALA A 61 -1.75 0.25 16.68
N LYS A 62 -1.84 1.58 16.82
CA LYS A 62 -1.72 2.51 15.68
C LYS A 62 -0.34 2.46 15.04
N ASP A 63 0.72 2.42 15.86
CA ASP A 63 2.10 2.36 15.37
C ASP A 63 2.37 1.06 14.60
N PHE A 64 1.89 -0.09 15.08
CA PHE A 64 2.01 -1.35 14.35
C PHE A 64 1.22 -1.36 13.04
N SER A 65 0.01 -0.81 13.08
CA SER A 65 -0.83 -0.69 11.90
C SER A 65 -0.18 0.17 10.82
N ALA A 66 0.28 1.38 11.17
CA ALA A 66 0.98 2.26 10.26
C ALA A 66 2.29 1.64 9.75
N GLY A 67 3.04 0.96 10.63
CA GLY A 67 4.25 0.23 10.27
C GLY A 67 4.02 -0.87 9.23
N SER A 68 2.89 -1.59 9.32
CA SER A 68 2.54 -2.63 8.35
C SER A 68 2.34 -2.09 6.93
N VAL A 69 1.73 -0.90 6.81
CA VAL A 69 1.53 -0.22 5.52
C VAL A 69 2.87 0.18 4.90
N VAL A 70 3.81 0.68 5.71
CA VAL A 70 5.15 1.07 5.22
C VAL A 70 5.91 -0.12 4.66
N ILE A 71 5.92 -1.26 5.37
CA ILE A 71 6.56 -2.49 4.91
C ILE A 71 6.00 -2.91 3.55
N LEU A 72 4.68 -2.82 3.39
CA LEU A 72 4.02 -3.19 2.16
C LEU A 72 4.33 -2.23 1.00
N ILE A 73 4.42 -0.92 1.27
CA ILE A 73 4.83 0.08 0.26
C ILE A 73 6.26 -0.19 -0.23
N ILE A 74 7.18 -0.52 0.68
CA ILE A 74 8.56 -0.86 0.31
C ILE A 74 8.59 -2.11 -0.57
N ALA A 75 7.84 -3.15 -0.19
CA ALA A 75 7.75 -4.36 -1.00
C ALA A 75 7.15 -4.08 -2.39
N ALA A 76 6.09 -3.27 -2.48
CA ALA A 76 5.48 -2.86 -3.73
C ALA A 76 6.44 -2.06 -4.62
N ALA A 77 7.24 -1.16 -4.03
CA ALA A 77 8.27 -0.40 -4.76
C ALA A 77 9.36 -1.32 -5.33
N ILE A 78 9.82 -2.31 -4.56
CA ILE A 78 10.82 -3.28 -5.02
C ILE A 78 10.27 -4.12 -6.17
N ILE A 79 9.05 -4.64 -6.05
CA ILE A 79 8.44 -5.44 -7.11
C ILE A 79 8.16 -4.57 -8.35
N GLY A 80 7.71 -3.34 -8.16
CA GLY A 80 7.56 -2.36 -9.24
C GLY A 80 8.86 -2.15 -10.00
N MET A 81 9.99 -1.96 -9.30
CA MET A 81 11.30 -1.87 -9.96
C MET A 81 11.63 -3.14 -10.74
N ILE A 82 11.40 -4.33 -10.17
CA ILE A 82 11.66 -5.60 -10.87
C ILE A 82 10.84 -5.72 -12.17
N ILE A 83 9.59 -5.26 -12.14
CA ILE A 83 8.69 -5.30 -13.30
C ILE A 83 9.08 -4.27 -14.35
N PHE A 84 9.35 -3.01 -13.96
CA PHE A 84 9.52 -1.92 -14.92
C PHE A 84 10.94 -1.76 -15.44
N LEU A 85 11.97 -2.16 -14.68
CA LEU A 85 13.38 -2.01 -15.07
C LEU A 85 13.74 -2.67 -16.42
N PRO A 86 13.19 -3.84 -16.80
CA PRO A 86 13.44 -4.45 -18.11
C PRO A 86 12.82 -3.73 -19.31
N TYR A 87 11.83 -2.85 -19.08
CA TYR A 87 11.11 -2.12 -20.14
C TYR A 87 11.66 -0.70 -20.37
N ILE A 88 12.59 -0.25 -19.52
CA ILE A 88 13.31 1.03 -19.63
C ILE A 88 14.59 0.80 -20.43
#